data_AF-A0A6P4CR80-F1
#
_entry.id   AF-A0A6P4CR80-F1
#
_cell.length_a   1.000
_cell.length_b   1.000
_cell.length_c   1.000
_cell.angle_alpha   90.00
_cell.angle_beta   90.00
_cell.angle_gamma   90.00
#
_symmetry.space_group_name_H-M   'P 1'
#
loop_
_entity.id
_entity.type
_entity.pdbx_description
1 polymer ?
#
loop_
_entity_poly.entity_id
_entity_poly.type
_entity_poly.pdbx_seq_one_letter_code
_entity_poly.pdbx_strand_id
1 'polypeptide(L)'
;MASTSHKLTFLFSLTLFLLFSSSHAYAAVNSSNSSTLFHTNLSSLRSFCKTTPYPETCFESLKLSISINISPNIITYLLHSLQVAISEATKLSTLFQSVGASNSNIREKQKGSIQDCKELHQSTLTSLKRSLSGVRNSQNSRKLRDARTFLSAALTNKNTCLEGLDSASGTMKQKLVNSVINTYKHVSNSLSMLSNPGSDDNDGGFMKKSLEDGEQYDPNEVIVVAKDGTGNFSTVSDAINFAPNNSYVRTVIYVKEGVYEENVEIPSCKPNIVLVGDGSDVTVITGSRSAGDGWTTFRSATLAVSGDGFLARDIAFENSAGPEKRQAVALRVNADLTAFYRCSIYGYQDTLYVHSFRQFYRECDIYGTIDFIFGNAAVVLQECNIVSRKPLPGQFTVITAQSRDTPDEDTGISIQNCSIIATTDLYAASNSSTTIKSYLGRPWRVYSRVVYLESYIDDFIDPKGWSKWSNSDDDQGLDTLYYGEFENYGPGSRTNGRVNWVGYHVMNYNDAYNFTVSEFITGDAWLGSTSFPYDDGI
;
A
#
# COMPACT_ATOMS: atom_id res chain seq x y z
N MET A 1 34.58 25.80 -78.26
CA MET A 1 35.72 24.90 -77.97
C MET A 1 36.90 25.75 -77.57
N ALA A 2 37.17 25.87 -76.26
CA ALA A 2 38.50 26.16 -75.72
C ALA A 2 38.42 26.11 -74.19
N SER A 3 39.42 25.43 -73.65
CA SER A 3 39.65 24.97 -72.29
C SER A 3 39.96 26.07 -71.26
N THR A 4 39.68 25.70 -69.99
CA THR A 4 40.45 25.96 -68.75
C THR A 4 40.42 27.30 -67.99
N SER A 5 40.06 27.16 -66.69
CA SER A 5 40.86 27.49 -65.49
C SER A 5 40.52 28.72 -64.62
N HIS A 6 40.21 28.39 -63.35
CA HIS A 6 40.47 29.07 -62.06
C HIS A 6 39.71 30.34 -61.59
N LYS A 7 38.96 30.11 -60.48
CA LYS A 7 38.88 30.81 -59.17
C LYS A 7 38.65 32.34 -59.08
N LEU A 8 37.77 32.67 -58.10
CA LEU A 8 37.85 33.71 -57.05
C LEU A 8 36.85 34.91 -57.13
N THR A 9 36.05 35.08 -56.05
CA THR A 9 35.58 36.33 -55.35
C THR A 9 34.89 37.46 -56.15
N PHE A 10 34.06 38.39 -55.64
CA PHE A 10 33.28 38.70 -54.43
C PHE A 10 32.66 40.10 -54.71
N LEU A 11 31.38 40.31 -54.40
CA LEU A 11 30.62 41.56 -54.07
C LEU A 11 30.91 42.96 -54.68
N PHE A 12 29.81 43.70 -54.93
CA PHE A 12 29.43 45.08 -54.50
C PHE A 12 28.30 45.56 -55.47
N SER A 13 27.28 46.39 -55.20
CA SER A 13 26.75 47.13 -54.05
C SER A 13 25.60 48.06 -54.58
N LEU A 14 24.75 48.57 -53.67
CA LEU A 14 24.09 49.90 -53.69
C LEU A 14 22.66 50.12 -54.25
N THR A 15 21.71 50.13 -53.30
CA THR A 15 20.58 51.08 -53.02
C THR A 15 19.99 52.01 -54.12
N LEU A 16 18.65 52.19 -54.17
CA LEU A 16 17.88 53.29 -53.49
C LEU A 16 16.48 53.59 -54.12
N PHE A 17 15.53 54.08 -53.28
CA PHE A 17 14.33 54.94 -53.53
C PHE A 17 12.90 54.38 -53.82
N LEU A 18 12.09 54.39 -52.75
CA LEU A 18 10.75 54.98 -52.48
C LEU A 18 9.47 54.76 -53.34
N LEU A 19 8.40 54.45 -52.56
CA LEU A 19 7.01 54.94 -52.58
C LEU A 19 6.08 54.63 -53.77
N PHE A 20 5.13 53.70 -53.54
CA PHE A 20 3.75 53.83 -54.01
C PHE A 20 2.76 53.35 -52.95
N SER A 21 1.76 54.19 -52.70
CA SER A 21 0.62 54.04 -51.82
C SER A 21 -0.48 53.19 -52.49
N SER A 22 -1.11 52.27 -51.75
CA SER A 22 -2.58 52.08 -51.69
C SER A 22 -2.98 50.82 -50.90
N SER A 23 -3.75 51.08 -49.85
CA SER A 23 -4.65 50.25 -49.06
C SER A 23 -5.00 48.85 -49.59
N HIS A 24 -4.60 47.80 -48.87
CA HIS A 24 -5.36 46.54 -48.77
C HIS A 24 -5.36 46.07 -47.30
N ALA A 25 -6.53 45.65 -46.83
CA ALA A 25 -6.91 45.45 -45.44
C ALA A 25 -5.94 44.57 -44.63
N TYR A 26 -5.47 45.08 -43.49
CA TYR A 26 -4.96 44.24 -42.41
C TYR A 26 -6.14 43.56 -41.73
N ALA A 27 -6.24 42.24 -41.89
CA ALA A 27 -7.01 41.39 -40.99
C ALA A 27 -6.35 41.42 -39.60
N ALA A 28 -6.74 42.37 -38.76
CA ALA A 28 -6.46 42.34 -37.33
C ALA A 28 -7.53 41.50 -36.63
N VAL A 29 -7.38 40.17 -36.67
CA VAL A 29 -8.22 39.25 -35.88
C VAL A 29 -7.34 38.12 -35.33
N ASN A 30 -7.29 38.01 -33.98
CA ASN A 30 -7.00 36.82 -33.13
C ASN A 30 -5.93 36.89 -32.00
N SER A 31 -5.37 38.05 -31.62
CA SER A 31 -4.51 38.08 -30.40
C SER A 31 -5.27 38.26 -29.07
N SER A 32 -6.41 38.98 -29.08
CA SER A 32 -7.18 39.30 -27.86
C SER A 32 -8.01 38.13 -27.31
N ASN A 33 -8.48 37.21 -28.16
CA ASN A 33 -9.23 36.02 -27.73
C ASN A 33 -8.33 34.93 -27.13
N SER A 34 -7.07 34.84 -27.55
CA SER A 34 -6.13 33.85 -27.03
C SER A 34 -5.63 34.20 -25.62
N SER A 35 -5.42 35.49 -25.32
CA SER A 35 -4.99 35.93 -24.00
C SER A 35 -6.10 35.82 -22.96
N THR A 36 -7.35 36.15 -23.32
CA THR A 36 -8.52 36.00 -22.44
C THR A 36 -8.84 34.53 -22.16
N LEU A 37 -8.73 33.65 -23.16
CA LEU A 37 -8.89 32.19 -22.98
C LEU A 37 -7.79 31.60 -22.08
N PHE A 38 -6.54 32.05 -22.24
CA PHE A 38 -5.44 31.63 -21.37
C PHE A 38 -5.65 32.08 -19.91
N HIS A 39 -6.06 33.33 -19.69
CA HIS A 39 -6.36 33.84 -18.35
C HIS A 39 -7.53 33.12 -17.67
N THR A 40 -8.59 32.79 -18.42
CA THR A 40 -9.75 32.03 -17.90
C THR A 40 -9.42 30.57 -17.59
N ASN A 41 -8.55 29.93 -18.37
CA ASN A 41 -8.05 28.59 -18.06
C ASN A 41 -7.15 28.57 -16.81
N LEU A 42 -6.31 29.59 -16.61
CA LEU A 42 -5.47 29.72 -15.41
C LEU A 42 -6.30 29.95 -14.14
N SER A 43 -7.36 30.76 -14.19
CA SER A 43 -8.24 30.96 -13.04
C SER A 43 -9.02 29.69 -12.70
N SER A 44 -9.50 28.97 -13.72
CA SER A 44 -10.18 27.68 -13.56
C SER A 44 -9.25 26.63 -12.94
N LEU A 45 -8.00 26.54 -13.40
CA LEU A 45 -6.99 25.65 -12.80
C LEU A 45 -6.72 26.01 -11.33
N ARG A 46 -6.57 27.30 -11.03
CA ARG A 46 -6.35 27.75 -9.65
C ARG A 46 -7.53 27.39 -8.76
N SER A 47 -8.75 27.50 -9.27
CA SER A 47 -9.96 27.06 -8.55
C SER A 47 -9.95 25.55 -8.30
N PHE A 48 -9.62 24.75 -9.31
CA PHE A 48 -9.50 23.30 -9.21
C PHE A 48 -8.48 22.87 -8.14
N CYS A 49 -7.25 23.40 -8.21
CA CYS A 49 -6.17 23.03 -7.31
C CYS A 49 -6.41 23.40 -5.83
N LYS A 50 -7.29 24.37 -5.52
CA LYS A 50 -7.62 24.73 -4.12
C LYS A 50 -8.17 23.57 -3.30
N THR A 51 -8.78 22.58 -3.96
CA THR A 51 -9.37 21.41 -3.31
C THR A 51 -8.37 20.28 -3.08
N THR A 52 -7.14 20.41 -3.58
CA THR A 52 -6.10 19.38 -3.42
C THR A 52 -5.32 19.58 -2.11
N PRO A 53 -4.71 18.52 -1.55
CA PRO A 53 -3.89 18.61 -0.33
C PRO A 53 -2.71 19.59 -0.44
N TYR A 54 -2.16 19.78 -1.64
CA TYR A 54 -1.06 20.71 -1.91
C TYR A 54 -1.38 21.65 -3.09
N PRO A 55 -2.19 22.71 -2.88
CA PRO A 55 -2.71 23.57 -3.94
C PRO A 55 -1.66 24.23 -4.82
N GLU A 56 -0.59 24.76 -4.22
CA GLU A 56 0.50 25.41 -4.96
C GLU A 56 1.27 24.39 -5.81
N THR A 57 1.58 23.22 -5.26
CA THR A 57 2.22 22.14 -6.01
C THR A 57 1.35 21.67 -7.18
N CYS A 58 0.03 21.59 -6.99
CA CYS A 58 -0.93 21.27 -8.05
C CYS A 58 -0.88 22.34 -9.16
N PHE A 59 -1.01 23.61 -8.79
CA PHE A 59 -1.06 24.72 -9.75
C PHE A 59 0.23 24.82 -10.56
N GLU A 60 1.39 24.76 -9.90
CA GLU A 60 2.70 24.83 -10.55
C GLU A 60 2.96 23.64 -11.49
N SER A 61 2.47 22.45 -11.15
CA SER A 61 2.59 21.26 -12.00
C SER A 61 1.76 21.36 -13.28
N LEU A 62 0.56 21.92 -13.17
CA LEU A 62 -0.43 21.90 -14.25
C LEU A 62 -0.42 23.15 -15.13
N LYS A 63 0.12 24.29 -14.66
CA LYS A 63 0.07 25.56 -15.43
C LYS A 63 0.70 25.50 -16.81
N LEU A 64 1.72 24.64 -17.01
CA LEU A 64 2.39 24.49 -18.30
C LEU A 64 1.58 23.65 -19.31
N SER A 65 0.66 22.82 -18.83
CA SER A 65 -0.20 21.99 -19.68
C SER A 65 -1.33 22.77 -20.37
N ILE A 66 -1.64 23.97 -19.87
CA ILE A 66 -2.74 24.83 -20.32
C ILE A 66 -2.39 25.67 -21.57
N SER A 67 -1.11 25.73 -21.95
CA SER A 67 -0.64 26.47 -23.12
C SER A 67 -1.08 25.85 -24.46
N ILE A 68 -1.70 24.66 -24.45
CA ILE A 68 -2.22 23.95 -25.62
C ILE A 68 -3.74 23.89 -25.44
N ASN A 69 -4.49 24.43 -26.40
CA ASN A 69 -5.92 24.73 -26.39
C ASN A 69 -6.84 23.49 -26.19
N ILE A 70 -6.72 22.79 -25.06
CA ILE A 70 -7.46 21.58 -24.70
C ILE A 70 -8.58 22.00 -23.76
N SER A 71 -9.81 21.57 -24.04
CA SER A 71 -10.95 21.76 -23.14
C SER A 71 -10.62 21.11 -21.78
N PRO A 72 -10.53 21.88 -20.68
CA PRO A 72 -10.13 21.35 -19.39
C PRO A 72 -11.22 20.42 -18.85
N ASN A 73 -10.88 19.15 -18.66
CA ASN A 73 -11.67 18.20 -17.88
C ASN A 73 -10.77 17.55 -16.82
N ILE A 74 -11.40 17.01 -15.76
CA ILE A 74 -10.69 16.46 -14.60
C ILE A 74 -9.72 15.33 -14.96
N ILE A 75 -10.06 14.51 -15.95
CA ILE A 75 -9.21 13.41 -16.42
C ILE A 75 -7.93 13.97 -17.06
N THR A 76 -8.03 15.04 -17.86
CA THR A 76 -6.85 15.70 -18.44
C THR A 76 -5.93 16.24 -17.35
N TYR A 77 -6.46 16.89 -16.31
CA TYR A 77 -5.65 17.36 -15.18
C TYR A 77 -5.01 16.21 -14.40
N LEU A 78 -5.76 15.15 -14.13
CA LEU A 78 -5.25 13.95 -13.45
C LEU A 78 -4.13 13.28 -14.25
N LEU A 79 -4.29 13.11 -15.57
CA LEU A 79 -3.25 12.54 -16.44
C LEU A 79 -1.96 13.35 -16.40
N HIS A 80 -2.05 14.69 -16.46
CA HIS A 80 -0.88 15.56 -16.36
C HIS A 80 -0.27 15.52 -14.95
N SER A 81 -1.09 15.52 -13.90
CA SER A 81 -0.65 15.41 -12.50
C SER A 81 0.15 14.12 -12.28
N LEU A 82 -0.34 12.99 -12.80
CA LEU A 82 0.35 11.69 -12.75
C LEU A 82 1.64 11.69 -13.54
N GLN A 83 1.69 12.31 -14.73
CA GLN A 83 2.92 12.45 -15.51
C GLN A 83 3.99 13.24 -14.75
N VAL A 84 3.60 14.34 -14.10
CA VAL A 84 4.52 15.11 -13.25
C VAL A 84 4.98 14.28 -12.05
N ALA A 85 4.06 13.57 -11.37
CA ALA A 85 4.41 12.69 -10.26
C ALA A 85 5.43 11.61 -10.67
N ILE A 86 5.25 10.97 -11.84
CA ILE A 86 6.21 10.00 -12.40
C ILE A 86 7.56 10.66 -12.69
N SER A 87 7.56 11.87 -13.25
CA SER A 87 8.79 12.62 -13.56
C SER A 87 9.57 12.94 -12.29
N GLU A 88 8.92 13.50 -11.27
CA GLU A 88 9.56 13.81 -9.99
C GLU A 88 10.01 12.56 -9.23
N ALA A 89 9.21 11.47 -9.28
CA ALA A 89 9.61 10.19 -8.72
C ALA A 89 10.83 9.60 -9.44
N THR A 90 10.93 9.74 -10.76
CA THR A 90 12.09 9.28 -11.53
C THR A 90 13.35 10.08 -11.15
N LYS A 91 13.23 11.40 -10.93
CA LYS A 91 14.34 12.22 -10.41
C LYS A 91 14.77 11.76 -9.02
N LEU A 92 13.82 11.48 -8.12
CA LEU A 92 14.13 10.99 -6.77
C LEU A 92 14.91 9.65 -6.79
N SER A 93 14.67 8.78 -7.76
CA SER A 93 15.45 7.53 -7.91
C SER A 93 16.95 7.78 -8.08
N THR A 94 17.33 8.86 -8.79
CA THR A 94 18.76 9.22 -8.95
C THR A 94 19.39 9.64 -7.62
N LEU A 95 18.64 10.30 -6.75
CA LEU A 95 19.11 10.66 -5.41
C LEU A 95 19.29 9.39 -4.56
N PHE A 96 18.34 8.46 -4.58
CA PHE A 96 18.47 7.19 -3.86
C PHE A 96 19.68 6.36 -4.33
N GLN A 97 20.00 6.39 -5.63
CA GLN A 97 21.22 5.77 -6.16
C GLN A 97 22.49 6.43 -5.58
N SER A 98 22.53 7.76 -5.51
CA SER A 98 23.67 8.50 -4.95
C SER A 98 23.88 8.27 -3.45
N VAL A 99 22.80 8.06 -2.70
CA VAL A 99 22.84 7.81 -1.25
C VAL A 99 23.27 6.37 -0.92
N GLY A 100 23.25 5.45 -1.88
CA GLY A 100 23.77 4.09 -1.70
C GLY A 100 25.28 3.92 -1.88
N ALA A 101 25.99 4.94 -2.36
CA ALA A 101 27.43 4.85 -2.61
C ALA A 101 28.22 5.05 -1.30
N SER A 102 29.40 4.41 -1.18
CA SER A 102 30.24 4.39 0.04
C SER A 102 30.67 5.76 0.61
N ASN A 103 30.39 6.86 -0.11
CA ASN A 103 30.66 8.24 0.30
C ASN A 103 29.39 9.02 0.72
N SER A 104 28.25 8.37 0.85
CA SER A 104 27.03 9.02 1.30
C SER A 104 27.09 9.28 2.82
N ASN A 105 26.89 10.53 3.22
CA ASN A 105 26.85 10.92 4.63
C ASN A 105 25.50 10.57 5.28
N ILE A 106 24.92 9.40 5.01
CA ILE A 106 23.77 8.89 5.76
C ILE A 106 24.22 7.67 6.57
N ARG A 107 23.97 7.71 7.88
CA ARG A 107 24.22 6.62 8.81
C ARG A 107 22.90 6.04 9.27
N GLU A 108 22.65 4.81 8.88
CA GLU A 108 21.46 4.06 9.25
C GLU A 108 21.61 3.51 10.67
N LYS A 109 20.62 3.74 11.54
CA LYS A 109 20.59 3.13 12.87
C LYS A 109 20.06 1.70 12.81
N GLN A 110 19.05 1.48 11.97
CA GLN A 110 18.50 0.16 11.65
C GLN A 110 19.02 -0.30 10.30
N LYS A 111 19.34 -1.58 10.18
CA LYS A 111 19.83 -2.24 8.98
C LYS A 111 18.77 -2.16 7.89
N GLY A 112 19.10 -1.49 6.79
CA GLY A 112 18.32 -1.50 5.57
C GLY A 112 17.30 -0.37 5.43
N SER A 113 17.27 0.64 6.30
CA SER A 113 16.42 1.84 6.14
C SER A 113 16.50 2.48 4.74
N ILE A 114 17.69 2.63 4.17
CA ILE A 114 17.89 3.18 2.82
C ILE A 114 17.48 2.19 1.74
N GLN A 115 17.70 0.90 1.98
CA GLN A 115 17.28 -0.15 1.06
C GLN A 115 15.75 -0.24 1.00
N ASP A 116 15.07 -0.14 2.14
CA ASP A 116 13.61 -0.09 2.23
C ASP A 116 13.06 1.08 1.41
N CYS A 117 13.61 2.28 1.62
CA CYS A 117 13.24 3.44 0.82
C CYS A 117 13.41 3.24 -0.69
N LYS A 118 14.49 2.56 -1.13
CA LYS A 118 14.72 2.28 -2.56
C LYS A 118 13.66 1.33 -3.12
N GLU A 119 13.38 0.24 -2.43
CA GLU A 119 12.43 -0.78 -2.86
C GLU A 119 11.00 -0.24 -2.85
N LEU A 120 10.61 0.44 -1.77
CA LEU A 120 9.32 1.11 -1.63
C LEU A 120 9.14 2.19 -2.71
N HIS A 121 10.18 2.97 -3.01
CA HIS A 121 10.12 3.97 -4.07
C HIS A 121 10.03 3.35 -5.48
N GLN A 122 10.72 2.23 -5.72
CA GLN A 122 10.58 1.50 -6.97
C GLN A 122 9.17 0.92 -7.14
N SER A 123 8.58 0.40 -6.07
CA SER A 123 7.18 -0.03 -6.02
C SER A 123 6.24 1.14 -6.33
N THR A 124 6.47 2.32 -5.74
CA THR A 124 5.73 3.55 -6.05
C THR A 124 5.78 3.91 -7.54
N LEU A 125 6.96 3.84 -8.18
CA LEU A 125 7.08 4.12 -9.62
C LEU A 125 6.23 3.17 -10.46
N THR A 126 6.16 1.89 -10.10
CA THR A 126 5.29 0.91 -10.74
C THR A 126 3.81 1.26 -10.53
N SER A 127 3.41 1.57 -9.29
CA SER A 127 2.05 2.01 -8.95
C SER A 127 1.62 3.26 -9.73
N LEU A 128 2.49 4.26 -9.85
CA LEU A 128 2.21 5.48 -10.61
C LEU A 128 2.01 5.20 -12.10
N LYS A 129 2.85 4.34 -12.70
CA LYS A 129 2.71 3.93 -14.11
C LYS A 129 1.42 3.14 -14.34
N ARG A 130 1.06 2.23 -13.43
CA ARG A 130 -0.21 1.48 -13.47
C ARG A 130 -1.41 2.43 -13.36
N SER A 131 -1.34 3.39 -12.44
CA SER A 131 -2.38 4.42 -12.27
C SER A 131 -2.56 5.26 -13.54
N LEU A 132 -1.46 5.71 -14.16
CA LEU A 132 -1.51 6.44 -15.43
C LEU A 132 -2.15 5.61 -16.54
N SER A 133 -1.83 4.32 -16.63
CA SER A 133 -2.43 3.40 -17.60
C SER A 133 -3.93 3.17 -17.33
N GLY A 134 -4.32 3.04 -16.05
CA GLY A 134 -5.72 2.91 -15.64
C GLY A 134 -6.54 4.16 -15.99
N VAL A 135 -6.04 5.35 -15.66
CA VAL A 135 -6.73 6.62 -15.95
C VAL A 135 -6.83 6.90 -17.45
N ARG A 136 -5.87 6.46 -18.28
CA ARG A 136 -6.01 6.54 -19.75
C ARG A 136 -7.20 5.72 -20.27
N ASN A 137 -7.61 4.69 -19.54
CA ASN A 137 -8.77 3.86 -19.82
C ASN A 137 -9.94 4.20 -18.88
N SER A 138 -10.12 5.49 -18.56
CA SER A 138 -11.09 5.99 -17.56
C SER A 138 -12.57 5.66 -17.83
N GLN A 139 -12.90 5.11 -19.00
CA GLN A 139 -14.24 4.60 -19.28
C GLN A 139 -14.60 3.39 -18.39
N ASN A 140 -13.61 2.72 -17.78
CA ASN A 140 -13.83 1.63 -16.85
C ASN A 140 -13.64 2.12 -15.40
N SER A 141 -14.74 2.17 -14.63
CA SER A 141 -14.76 2.60 -13.21
C SER A 141 -13.82 1.75 -12.34
N ARG A 142 -13.67 0.46 -12.62
CA ARG A 142 -12.75 -0.44 -11.92
C ARG A 142 -11.29 0.00 -12.09
N LYS A 143 -10.91 0.54 -13.26
CA LYS A 143 -9.56 1.06 -13.49
C LYS A 143 -9.24 2.33 -12.71
N LEU A 144 -10.26 3.13 -12.39
CA LEU A 144 -10.10 4.28 -11.50
C LEU A 144 -9.97 3.85 -10.04
N ARG A 145 -10.72 2.83 -9.61
CA ARG A 145 -10.56 2.19 -8.28
C ARG A 145 -9.16 1.60 -8.12
N ASP A 146 -8.69 0.82 -9.11
CA ASP A 146 -7.32 0.28 -9.11
C ASP A 146 -6.27 1.40 -9.01
N ALA A 147 -6.43 2.49 -9.78
CA ALA A 147 -5.52 3.64 -9.71
C ALA A 147 -5.48 4.27 -8.31
N ARG A 148 -6.64 4.38 -7.63
CA ARG A 148 -6.71 4.85 -6.26
C ARG A 148 -5.95 3.92 -5.30
N THR A 149 -6.18 2.61 -5.37
CA THR A 149 -5.45 1.61 -4.58
C THR A 149 -3.93 1.74 -4.77
N PHE A 150 -3.47 1.89 -6.01
CA PHE A 150 -2.04 2.03 -6.33
C PHE A 150 -1.44 3.34 -5.77
N LEU A 151 -2.17 4.44 -5.84
CA LEU A 151 -1.72 5.73 -5.29
C LEU A 151 -1.74 5.74 -3.75
N SER A 152 -2.71 5.10 -3.10
CA SER A 152 -2.70 4.91 -1.64
C SER A 152 -1.50 4.06 -1.20
N ALA A 153 -1.19 2.98 -1.93
CA ALA A 153 0.01 2.18 -1.67
C ALA A 153 1.30 3.00 -1.84
N ALA A 154 1.36 3.91 -2.82
CA ALA A 154 2.50 4.82 -2.98
C ALA A 154 2.67 5.77 -1.78
N LEU A 155 1.59 6.33 -1.24
CA LEU A 155 1.66 7.17 -0.03
C LEU A 155 2.07 6.37 1.21
N THR A 156 1.64 5.12 1.29
CA THR A 156 2.09 4.19 2.33
C THR A 156 3.59 3.92 2.23
N ASN A 157 4.10 3.62 1.04
CA ASN A 157 5.54 3.43 0.77
C ASN A 157 6.37 4.64 1.23
N LYS A 158 5.88 5.87 0.98
CA LYS A 158 6.49 7.11 1.48
C LYS A 158 6.55 7.13 3.00
N ASN A 159 5.45 6.83 3.69
CA ASN A 159 5.39 6.85 5.15
C ASN A 159 6.39 5.86 5.77
N THR A 160 6.40 4.61 5.31
CA THR A 160 7.35 3.58 5.78
C THR A 160 8.80 3.99 5.54
N CYS A 161 9.11 4.57 4.37
CA CYS A 161 10.45 5.09 4.09
C CYS A 161 10.84 6.23 5.05
N LEU A 162 9.94 7.19 5.29
CA LEU A 162 10.22 8.33 6.19
C LEU A 162 10.42 7.88 7.64
N GLU A 163 9.66 6.90 8.12
CA GLU A 163 9.84 6.30 9.45
C GLU A 163 11.18 5.58 9.58
N GLY A 164 11.57 4.80 8.56
CA GLY A 164 12.89 4.16 8.52
C GLY A 164 14.03 5.19 8.54
N LEU A 165 13.83 6.36 7.92
CA LEU A 165 14.78 7.48 7.90
C LEU A 165 14.77 8.31 9.19
N ASP A 166 13.71 8.27 10.01
CA ASP A 166 13.60 9.09 11.21
C ASP A 166 14.74 8.79 12.21
N SER A 167 15.08 7.51 12.35
CA SER A 167 16.18 7.07 13.20
C SER A 167 17.58 7.24 12.59
N ALA A 168 17.67 7.54 11.28
CA ALA A 168 18.94 7.74 10.59
C ALA A 168 19.58 9.10 10.95
N SER A 169 20.86 9.27 10.62
CA SER A 169 21.61 10.52 10.86
C SER A 169 22.55 10.87 9.71
N GLY A 170 23.13 12.08 9.75
CA GLY A 170 24.15 12.54 8.80
C GLY A 170 23.68 13.63 7.82
N THR A 171 24.61 14.25 7.11
CA THR A 171 24.39 15.54 6.42
C THR A 171 23.43 15.45 5.23
N MET A 172 23.21 14.27 4.67
CA MET A 172 22.32 14.05 3.52
C MET A 172 20.89 13.70 3.93
N LYS A 173 20.63 13.38 5.21
CA LYS A 173 19.30 12.99 5.71
C LYS A 173 18.25 14.03 5.36
N GLN A 174 18.46 15.29 5.75
CA GLN A 174 17.47 16.34 5.55
C GLN A 174 17.16 16.58 4.07
N LYS A 175 18.20 16.55 3.23
CA LYS A 175 18.03 16.69 1.77
C LYS A 175 17.18 15.54 1.21
N LEU A 176 17.47 14.31 1.61
CA LEU A 176 16.72 13.13 1.19
C LEU A 176 15.26 13.18 1.66
N VAL A 177 15.04 13.44 2.95
CA VAL A 177 13.70 13.57 3.54
C VAL A 177 12.88 14.66 2.83
N ASN A 178 13.47 15.84 2.60
CA ASN A 178 12.80 16.92 1.89
C ASN A 178 12.47 16.55 0.44
N SER A 179 13.38 15.85 -0.25
CA SER A 179 13.13 15.36 -1.61
C SER A 179 12.00 14.34 -1.66
N VAL A 180 11.98 13.37 -0.74
CA VAL A 180 10.86 12.42 -0.59
C VAL A 180 9.55 13.18 -0.36
N ILE A 181 9.48 14.04 0.66
CA ILE A 181 8.27 14.81 0.96
C ILE A 181 7.79 15.59 -0.26
N ASN A 182 8.67 16.34 -0.93
CA ASN A 182 8.30 17.17 -2.07
C ASN A 182 7.84 16.34 -3.28
N THR A 183 8.49 15.23 -3.60
CA THR A 183 8.07 14.32 -4.68
C THR A 183 6.67 13.77 -4.41
N TYR A 184 6.40 13.31 -3.18
CA TYR A 184 5.12 12.67 -2.86
C TYR A 184 3.94 13.64 -2.70
N LYS A 185 4.17 14.97 -2.61
CA LYS A 185 3.09 15.97 -2.77
C LYS A 185 2.35 15.83 -4.10
N HIS A 186 3.08 15.52 -5.18
CA HIS A 186 2.48 15.29 -6.50
C HIS A 186 1.63 14.01 -6.53
N VAL A 187 2.03 12.99 -5.79
CA VAL A 187 1.28 11.73 -5.63
C VAL A 187 -0.01 12.01 -4.86
N SER A 188 0.05 12.72 -3.73
CA SER A 188 -1.14 13.09 -2.95
C SER A 188 -2.14 13.93 -3.75
N ASN A 189 -1.66 14.92 -4.52
CA ASN A 189 -2.53 15.68 -5.40
C ASN A 189 -3.15 14.83 -6.51
N SER A 190 -2.42 13.84 -7.05
CA SER A 190 -2.97 12.91 -8.03
C SER A 190 -4.05 12.02 -7.43
N LEU A 191 -3.86 11.55 -6.19
CA LEU A 191 -4.83 10.74 -5.47
C LEU A 191 -6.12 11.53 -5.20
N SER A 192 -6.02 12.77 -4.69
CA SER A 192 -7.19 13.60 -4.36
C SER A 192 -8.01 13.99 -5.59
N MET A 193 -7.46 13.90 -6.79
CA MET A 193 -8.14 14.18 -8.06
C MET A 193 -8.97 12.99 -8.58
N LEU A 194 -8.74 11.78 -8.06
CA LEU A 194 -9.62 10.65 -8.32
C LEU A 194 -10.88 10.85 -7.48
N SER A 195 -12.05 11.03 -8.11
CA SER A 195 -13.32 11.07 -7.38
C SER A 195 -13.47 9.84 -6.47
N ASN A 196 -14.10 10.00 -5.29
CA ASN A 196 -14.65 8.84 -4.58
C ASN A 196 -15.68 8.22 -5.52
N PRO A 197 -15.50 6.98 -5.99
CA PRO A 197 -16.60 6.30 -6.64
C PRO A 197 -17.64 6.07 -5.54
N GLY A 198 -18.73 6.83 -5.58
CA GLY A 198 -19.97 6.37 -4.98
C GLY A 198 -20.32 5.02 -5.62
N SER A 199 -20.87 4.12 -4.83
CA SER A 199 -21.39 2.82 -5.22
C SER A 199 -22.30 2.95 -6.44
N ASP A 200 -21.77 2.72 -7.63
CA ASP A 200 -22.57 2.45 -8.83
C ASP A 200 -21.77 1.63 -9.86
N ASP A 201 -22.52 0.66 -10.38
CA ASP A 201 -22.31 -0.24 -11.51
C ASP A 201 -21.44 -1.51 -11.35
N ASN A 202 -22.20 -2.60 -11.14
CA ASN A 202 -21.94 -3.95 -11.62
C ASN A 202 -21.53 -3.97 -13.10
N ASP A 203 -20.24 -4.13 -13.37
CA ASP A 203 -19.75 -4.61 -14.66
C ASP A 203 -18.90 -5.86 -14.45
N GLY A 204 -19.59 -7.00 -14.44
CA GLY A 204 -19.01 -8.33 -14.47
C GLY A 204 -18.39 -8.60 -15.83
N GLY A 205 -17.09 -8.35 -15.94
CA GLY A 205 -16.33 -8.72 -17.13
C GLY A 205 -14.86 -8.95 -16.79
N PHE A 206 -14.45 -10.21 -16.69
CA PHE A 206 -13.05 -10.62 -16.82
C PHE A 206 -12.87 -11.33 -18.15
N MET A 207 -11.96 -10.80 -18.96
CA MET A 207 -11.41 -11.56 -20.07
C MET A 207 -10.52 -12.67 -19.50
N LYS A 208 -10.98 -13.92 -19.62
CA LYS A 208 -10.07 -15.06 -19.74
C LYS A 208 -9.20 -14.81 -20.97
N LYS A 209 -7.91 -14.57 -20.75
CA LYS A 209 -6.92 -14.67 -21.83
C LYS A 209 -5.80 -15.57 -21.35
N SER A 210 -5.94 -16.85 -21.70
CA SER A 210 -4.84 -17.80 -21.80
C SER A 210 -4.17 -17.55 -23.14
N LEU A 211 -2.90 -17.17 -23.15
CA LEU A 211 -2.01 -17.27 -24.31
C LEU A 211 -0.58 -17.50 -23.80
N GLU A 212 0.01 -18.58 -24.31
CA GLU A 212 1.43 -18.99 -24.25
C GLU A 212 2.33 -17.90 -24.89
N ASP A 213 3.67 -17.86 -24.81
CA ASP A 213 4.72 -18.86 -24.63
C ASP A 213 6.07 -18.15 -24.26
N GLY A 214 6.97 -18.90 -23.60
CA GLY A 214 8.35 -18.48 -23.28
C GLY A 214 9.08 -19.45 -22.34
N GLU A 215 9.64 -20.52 -22.91
CA GLU A 215 10.60 -21.54 -22.41
C GLU A 215 10.61 -22.03 -20.94
N GLN A 216 10.28 -23.33 -20.81
CA GLN A 216 10.66 -24.34 -19.80
C GLN A 216 10.10 -24.26 -18.36
N TYR A 217 8.77 -24.20 -18.25
CA TYR A 217 8.01 -24.63 -17.06
C TYR A 217 6.67 -25.22 -17.53
N ASP A 218 6.30 -26.43 -17.10
CA ASP A 218 4.94 -26.95 -17.32
C ASP A 218 4.02 -26.32 -16.25
N PRO A 219 3.04 -25.48 -16.62
CA PRO A 219 2.12 -24.85 -15.68
C PRO A 219 1.25 -25.85 -14.89
N ASN A 220 1.31 -27.15 -15.21
CA ASN A 220 0.67 -28.22 -14.44
C ASN A 220 1.62 -28.86 -13.40
N GLU A 221 2.91 -28.53 -13.40
CA GLU A 221 3.89 -29.12 -12.49
C GLU A 221 3.94 -28.36 -11.16
N VAL A 222 3.53 -29.04 -10.09
CA VAL A 222 3.64 -28.53 -8.71
C VAL A 222 5.10 -28.61 -8.27
N ILE A 223 5.67 -27.48 -7.86
CA ILE A 223 7.01 -27.45 -7.28
C ILE A 223 6.90 -27.94 -5.83
N VAL A 224 7.58 -29.04 -5.50
CA VAL A 224 7.55 -29.62 -4.15
C VAL A 224 8.78 -29.18 -3.36
N VAL A 225 8.57 -28.68 -2.15
CA VAL A 225 9.61 -28.37 -1.17
C VAL A 225 9.52 -29.37 -0.02
N ALA A 226 10.59 -30.12 0.26
CA ALA A 226 10.61 -31.09 1.34
C ALA A 226 12.00 -31.18 1.99
N LYS A 227 12.06 -31.06 3.32
CA LYS A 227 13.33 -31.16 4.08
C LYS A 227 13.95 -32.56 4.07
N ASP A 228 13.14 -33.58 3.89
CA ASP A 228 13.56 -34.99 3.85
C ASP A 228 14.21 -35.40 2.52
N GLY A 229 14.32 -34.47 1.56
CA GLY A 229 14.90 -34.70 0.23
C GLY A 229 13.94 -35.36 -0.76
N THR A 230 12.65 -35.51 -0.43
CA THR A 230 11.64 -36.11 -1.34
C THR A 230 11.00 -35.10 -2.30
N GLY A 231 11.34 -33.81 -2.18
CA GLY A 231 10.85 -32.73 -3.04
C GLY A 231 11.87 -32.27 -4.08
N ASN A 232 11.47 -31.35 -4.95
CA ASN A 232 12.35 -30.68 -5.91
C ASN A 232 13.39 -29.79 -5.22
N PHE A 233 13.01 -29.16 -4.10
CA PHE A 233 13.86 -28.27 -3.31
C PHE A 233 13.81 -28.61 -1.82
N SER A 234 14.86 -28.26 -1.08
CA SER A 234 14.91 -28.39 0.39
C SER A 234 14.51 -27.11 1.14
N THR A 235 14.47 -25.97 0.44
CA THR A 235 14.11 -24.66 0.99
C THR A 235 12.99 -24.02 0.17
N VAL A 236 12.19 -23.17 0.82
CA VAL A 236 11.14 -22.41 0.15
C VAL A 236 11.76 -21.33 -0.73
N SER A 237 12.82 -20.67 -0.26
CA SER A 237 13.52 -19.63 -1.01
C SER A 237 14.05 -20.12 -2.37
N ASP A 238 14.61 -21.33 -2.45
CA ASP A 238 15.10 -21.89 -3.72
C ASP A 238 13.96 -22.16 -4.71
N ALA A 239 12.82 -22.67 -4.23
CA ALA A 239 11.63 -22.86 -5.05
C ALA A 239 11.09 -21.53 -5.60
N ILE A 240 11.08 -20.47 -4.79
CA ILE A 240 10.70 -19.11 -5.23
C ILE A 240 11.68 -18.57 -6.27
N ASN A 241 12.99 -18.75 -6.05
CA ASN A 241 14.01 -18.31 -6.99
C ASN A 241 13.84 -19.00 -8.35
N PHE A 242 13.52 -20.30 -8.34
CA PHE A 242 13.27 -21.10 -9.53
C PHE A 242 11.98 -20.72 -10.29
N ALA A 243 10.91 -20.34 -9.59
CA ALA A 243 9.63 -19.98 -10.20
C ALA A 243 9.79 -18.90 -11.30
N PRO A 244 8.98 -18.89 -12.37
CA PRO A 244 9.15 -17.93 -13.47
C PRO A 244 8.92 -16.48 -13.04
N ASN A 245 9.72 -15.56 -13.60
CA ASN A 245 9.52 -14.12 -13.41
C ASN A 245 8.38 -13.61 -14.31
N ASN A 246 7.57 -12.68 -13.79
CA ASN A 246 6.49 -11.99 -14.49
C ASN A 246 5.46 -12.94 -15.14
N SER A 247 5.24 -14.11 -14.52
CA SER A 247 4.28 -15.10 -15.02
C SER A 247 2.85 -14.61 -14.85
N TYR A 248 2.04 -14.74 -15.90
CA TYR A 248 0.58 -14.56 -15.82
C TYR A 248 -0.15 -15.81 -15.33
N VAL A 249 0.56 -16.93 -15.21
CA VAL A 249 0.03 -18.22 -14.77
C VAL A 249 0.46 -18.49 -13.33
N ARG A 250 -0.43 -19.09 -12.55
CA ARG A 250 -0.14 -19.48 -11.17
C ARG A 250 0.99 -20.50 -11.14
N THR A 251 1.96 -20.28 -10.25
CA THR A 251 3.00 -21.24 -9.91
C THR A 251 2.70 -21.78 -8.52
N VAL A 252 2.37 -23.07 -8.43
CA VAL A 252 2.05 -23.72 -7.16
C VAL A 252 3.30 -24.34 -6.56
N ILE A 253 3.61 -23.94 -5.33
CA ILE A 253 4.69 -24.48 -4.53
C ILE A 253 4.07 -25.17 -3.32
N TYR A 254 4.16 -26.49 -3.31
CA TYR A 254 3.69 -27.33 -2.22
C TYR A 254 4.84 -27.58 -1.25
N VAL A 255 4.67 -27.14 0.00
CA VAL A 255 5.65 -27.20 1.07
C VAL A 255 5.22 -28.28 2.05
N LYS A 256 5.94 -29.40 2.06
CA LYS A 256 5.60 -30.51 2.96
C LYS A 256 5.74 -30.14 4.44
N GLU A 257 5.21 -30.99 5.31
CA GLU A 257 5.40 -30.88 6.77
C GLU A 257 6.87 -30.68 7.14
N GLY A 258 7.09 -29.82 8.14
CA GLY A 258 8.42 -29.46 8.62
C GLY A 258 8.51 -28.01 9.07
N VAL A 259 9.54 -27.73 9.86
CA VAL A 259 9.88 -26.37 10.31
C VAL A 259 11.00 -25.83 9.41
N TYR A 260 10.72 -24.83 8.60
CA TYR A 260 11.62 -24.17 7.65
C TYR A 260 12.17 -22.87 8.25
N GLU A 261 13.39 -22.93 8.79
CA GLU A 261 14.08 -21.77 9.37
C GLU A 261 14.74 -20.91 8.27
N GLU A 262 13.98 -19.99 7.70
CA GLU A 262 14.42 -19.08 6.65
C GLU A 262 13.59 -17.78 6.62
N ASN A 263 14.21 -16.67 6.20
CA ASN A 263 13.49 -15.45 5.85
C ASN A 263 13.22 -15.46 4.34
N VAL A 264 11.96 -15.66 3.96
CA VAL A 264 11.52 -15.81 2.56
C VAL A 264 11.02 -14.47 2.01
N GLU A 265 11.38 -14.17 0.77
CA GLU A 265 10.87 -13.00 0.04
C GLU A 265 10.20 -13.44 -1.26
N ILE A 266 8.98 -12.97 -1.50
CA ILE A 266 8.27 -13.07 -2.77
C ILE A 266 8.41 -11.71 -3.45
N PRO A 267 9.43 -11.50 -4.30
CA PRO A 267 9.67 -10.19 -4.89
C PRO A 267 8.58 -9.84 -5.92
N SER A 268 8.45 -8.55 -6.25
CA SER A 268 7.41 -8.07 -7.17
C SER A 268 7.50 -8.63 -8.60
N CYS A 269 8.66 -9.15 -8.99
CA CYS A 269 8.84 -9.86 -10.26
C CYS A 269 8.33 -11.32 -10.23
N LYS A 270 7.84 -11.84 -9.08
CA LYS A 270 7.27 -13.18 -8.92
C LYS A 270 5.77 -13.09 -8.59
N PRO A 271 4.92 -12.60 -9.51
CA PRO A 271 3.48 -12.57 -9.28
C PRO A 271 2.88 -13.99 -9.32
N ASN A 272 1.67 -14.16 -8.81
CA ASN A 272 0.86 -15.38 -8.90
C ASN A 272 1.50 -16.64 -8.28
N ILE A 273 2.37 -16.48 -7.29
CA ILE A 273 2.87 -17.61 -6.49
C ILE A 273 1.76 -18.10 -5.55
N VAL A 274 1.61 -19.42 -5.43
CA VAL A 274 0.73 -20.08 -4.47
C VAL A 274 1.56 -20.96 -3.55
N LEU A 275 1.56 -20.70 -2.25
CA LEU A 275 2.12 -21.61 -1.24
C LEU A 275 1.01 -22.50 -0.67
N VAL A 276 1.23 -23.82 -0.65
CA VAL A 276 0.32 -24.79 -0.05
C VAL A 276 1.10 -25.65 0.93
N GLY A 277 0.73 -25.66 2.20
CA GLY A 277 1.33 -26.57 3.19
C GLY A 277 0.54 -27.87 3.39
N ASP A 278 1.05 -28.75 4.25
CA ASP A 278 0.35 -29.98 4.70
C ASP A 278 -0.67 -29.71 5.82
N GLY A 279 -0.65 -28.50 6.38
CA GLY A 279 -1.41 -28.09 7.56
C GLY A 279 -0.66 -26.98 8.28
N SER A 280 -1.37 -25.97 8.78
CA SER A 280 -0.73 -24.86 9.48
C SER A 280 -0.10 -25.26 10.83
N ASP A 281 -0.47 -26.42 11.36
CA ASP A 281 0.09 -27.02 12.57
C ASP A 281 1.39 -27.82 12.32
N VAL A 282 1.67 -28.21 11.06
CA VAL A 282 2.79 -29.09 10.71
C VAL A 282 3.78 -28.49 9.70
N THR A 283 3.35 -27.56 8.84
CA THR A 283 4.22 -26.83 7.92
C THR A 283 4.43 -25.39 8.42
N VAL A 284 5.64 -25.08 8.88
CA VAL A 284 5.97 -23.77 9.51
C VAL A 284 7.16 -23.13 8.82
N ILE A 285 7.04 -21.89 8.36
CA ILE A 285 8.19 -21.04 7.98
C ILE A 285 8.47 -20.10 9.16
N THR A 286 9.67 -20.18 9.74
CA THR A 286 10.05 -19.43 10.95
C THR A 286 11.34 -18.63 10.76
N GLY A 287 11.40 -17.49 11.43
CA GLY A 287 12.55 -16.58 11.47
C GLY A 287 12.53 -15.77 12.76
N SER A 288 13.58 -14.97 13.02
CA SER A 288 13.71 -14.26 14.30
C SER A 288 14.31 -12.85 14.16
N ARG A 289 14.17 -12.22 12.98
CA ARG A 289 14.63 -10.84 12.79
C ARG A 289 13.74 -9.89 13.58
N SER A 290 14.34 -8.86 14.16
CA SER A 290 13.63 -7.91 15.02
C SER A 290 14.25 -6.52 15.01
N ALA A 291 13.46 -5.52 15.39
CA ALA A 291 13.95 -4.17 15.64
C ALA A 291 14.97 -4.13 16.79
N GLY A 292 14.79 -4.96 17.82
CA GLY A 292 15.74 -5.12 18.92
C GLY A 292 17.14 -5.57 18.45
N ASP A 293 17.23 -6.34 17.36
CA ASP A 293 18.49 -6.79 16.75
C ASP A 293 18.99 -5.86 15.61
N GLY A 294 18.37 -4.68 15.54
CA GLY A 294 18.74 -3.61 14.64
C GLY A 294 18.18 -3.74 13.23
N TRP A 295 17.20 -4.61 12.96
CA TRP A 295 16.48 -4.57 11.68
C TRP A 295 15.44 -3.44 11.66
N THR A 296 15.03 -2.98 10.48
CA THR A 296 13.80 -2.20 10.37
C THR A 296 12.60 -3.12 10.60
N THR A 297 11.47 -2.58 11.07
CA THR A 297 10.20 -3.35 11.15
C THR A 297 9.86 -3.98 9.80
N PHE A 298 10.00 -3.21 8.71
CA PHE A 298 9.76 -3.68 7.34
C PHE A 298 10.61 -4.91 6.96
N ARG A 299 11.90 -4.95 7.32
CA ARG A 299 12.80 -6.08 7.01
C ARG A 299 12.86 -7.17 8.07
N SER A 300 12.12 -7.02 9.16
CA SER A 300 12.03 -8.04 10.20
C SER A 300 11.15 -9.23 9.80
N ALA A 301 10.36 -9.10 8.73
CA ALA A 301 9.43 -10.12 8.24
C ALA A 301 10.11 -11.49 8.02
N THR A 302 9.50 -12.55 8.57
CA THR A 302 9.83 -13.94 8.23
C THR A 302 9.42 -14.25 6.80
N LEU A 303 8.17 -13.97 6.42
CA LEU A 303 7.72 -13.98 5.03
C LEU A 303 7.39 -12.55 4.58
N ALA A 304 8.03 -12.09 3.51
CA ALA A 304 7.80 -10.80 2.87
C ALA A 304 7.19 -10.96 1.48
N VAL A 305 5.96 -10.49 1.27
CA VAL A 305 5.23 -10.62 0.00
C VAL A 305 5.11 -9.28 -0.72
N SER A 306 5.74 -9.20 -1.89
CA SER A 306 5.66 -8.05 -2.81
C SER A 306 5.18 -8.42 -4.23
N GLY A 307 4.96 -9.72 -4.52
CA GLY A 307 4.38 -10.21 -5.77
C GLY A 307 2.85 -10.23 -5.74
N ASP A 308 2.22 -9.52 -6.67
CA ASP A 308 0.76 -9.46 -6.81
C ASP A 308 0.13 -10.84 -7.05
N GLY A 309 -1.09 -11.05 -6.57
CA GLY A 309 -1.83 -12.31 -6.77
C GLY A 309 -1.30 -13.47 -5.93
N PHE A 310 -0.46 -13.20 -4.92
CA PHE A 310 0.06 -14.22 -4.01
C PHE A 310 -1.06 -14.89 -3.21
N LEU A 311 -1.02 -16.21 -3.13
CA LEU A 311 -1.94 -17.01 -2.32
C LEU A 311 -1.16 -17.90 -1.35
N ALA A 312 -1.70 -18.10 -0.16
CA ALA A 312 -1.19 -19.12 0.76
C ALA A 312 -2.31 -19.88 1.43
N ARG A 313 -2.11 -21.19 1.67
CA ARG A 313 -3.02 -22.00 2.46
C ARG A 313 -2.34 -23.11 3.24
N ASP A 314 -2.98 -23.51 4.35
CA ASP A 314 -2.59 -24.67 5.16
C ASP A 314 -1.12 -24.61 5.61
N ILE A 315 -0.62 -23.43 5.99
CA ILE A 315 0.77 -23.17 6.35
C ILE A 315 0.89 -22.11 7.45
N ALA A 316 1.92 -22.20 8.30
CA ALA A 316 2.21 -21.21 9.32
C ALA A 316 3.41 -20.33 9.00
N PHE A 317 3.31 -19.07 9.42
CA PHE A 317 4.39 -18.08 9.37
C PHE A 317 4.68 -17.57 10.79
N GLU A 318 5.91 -17.73 11.25
CA GLU A 318 6.30 -17.39 12.62
C GLU A 318 7.47 -16.40 12.67
N ASN A 319 7.38 -15.43 13.56
CA ASN A 319 8.56 -14.74 14.07
C ASN A 319 8.80 -15.11 15.55
N SER A 320 9.88 -15.85 15.79
CA SER A 320 10.24 -16.43 17.08
C SER A 320 11.14 -15.52 17.94
N ALA A 321 11.35 -14.25 17.57
CA ALA A 321 12.21 -13.32 18.31
C ALA A 321 11.78 -13.09 19.77
N GLY A 322 10.47 -13.17 20.04
CA GLY A 322 9.90 -12.96 21.38
C GLY A 322 9.65 -11.49 21.75
N PRO A 323 8.90 -11.23 22.83
CA PRO A 323 8.39 -9.89 23.14
C PRO A 323 9.48 -8.92 23.63
N GLU A 324 10.60 -9.42 24.15
CA GLU A 324 11.77 -8.62 24.55
C GLU A 324 12.47 -7.94 23.35
N LYS A 325 12.25 -8.46 22.14
CA LYS A 325 12.88 -8.00 20.91
C LYS A 325 12.12 -6.89 20.18
N ARG A 326 11.03 -6.40 20.80
CA ARG A 326 10.16 -5.34 20.26
C ARG A 326 9.55 -5.76 18.91
N GLN A 327 9.46 -4.86 17.93
CA GLN A 327 8.85 -5.13 16.63
C GLN A 327 9.54 -6.30 15.92
N ALA A 328 8.77 -7.34 15.58
CA ALA A 328 9.28 -8.54 14.91
C ALA A 328 8.17 -9.18 14.06
N VAL A 329 8.20 -8.89 12.76
CA VAL A 329 7.13 -9.25 11.83
C VAL A 329 7.22 -10.72 11.42
N ALA A 330 6.10 -11.44 11.47
CA ALA A 330 5.99 -12.80 10.94
C ALA A 330 5.65 -12.76 9.44
N LEU A 331 4.62 -12.00 9.08
CA LEU A 331 4.15 -11.85 7.71
C LEU A 331 4.01 -10.37 7.35
N ARG A 332 4.65 -9.96 6.25
CA ARG A 332 4.44 -8.64 5.64
C ARG A 332 3.89 -8.78 4.23
N VAL A 333 2.87 -8.01 3.89
CA VAL A 333 2.26 -8.00 2.55
C VAL A 333 2.13 -6.58 2.02
N ASN A 334 2.81 -6.29 0.91
CA ASN A 334 2.68 -5.06 0.10
C ASN A 334 2.45 -5.41 -1.37
N ALA A 335 1.54 -6.34 -1.61
CA ALA A 335 1.14 -6.82 -2.92
C ALA A 335 -0.38 -6.78 -3.05
N ASP A 336 -0.88 -6.56 -4.26
CA ASP A 336 -2.31 -6.43 -4.51
C ASP A 336 -2.95 -7.80 -4.80
N LEU A 337 -4.24 -7.93 -4.45
CA LEU A 337 -5.06 -9.12 -4.71
C LEU A 337 -4.46 -10.40 -4.08
N THR A 338 -4.03 -10.29 -2.83
CA THR A 338 -3.45 -11.42 -2.08
C THR A 338 -4.46 -12.06 -1.14
N ALA A 339 -4.44 -13.38 -1.01
CA ALA A 339 -5.35 -14.09 -0.09
C ALA A 339 -4.65 -15.20 0.70
N PHE A 340 -5.11 -15.39 1.93
CA PHE A 340 -4.59 -16.38 2.88
C PHE A 340 -5.75 -17.21 3.42
N TYR A 341 -5.64 -18.53 3.40
CA TYR A 341 -6.71 -19.43 3.82
C TYR A 341 -6.22 -20.55 4.73
N ARG A 342 -6.74 -20.63 5.96
CA ARG A 342 -6.25 -21.59 6.98
C ARG A 342 -4.75 -21.50 7.20
N CYS A 343 -4.27 -20.27 7.34
CA CYS A 343 -2.90 -19.98 7.72
C CYS A 343 -2.85 -19.62 9.21
N SER A 344 -1.73 -19.93 9.86
CA SER A 344 -1.49 -19.48 11.24
C SER A 344 -0.30 -18.53 11.26
N ILE A 345 -0.47 -17.36 11.87
CA ILE A 345 0.52 -16.27 11.84
C ILE A 345 0.90 -15.95 13.29
N TYR A 346 2.14 -16.28 13.65
CA TYR A 346 2.60 -16.26 15.04
C TYR A 346 3.66 -15.19 15.27
N GLY A 347 3.43 -14.35 16.28
CA GLY A 347 4.43 -13.42 16.76
C GLY A 347 4.08 -12.86 18.14
N TYR A 348 4.64 -11.69 18.43
CA TYR A 348 4.33 -10.87 19.60
C TYR A 348 3.98 -9.46 19.12
N GLN A 349 4.93 -8.52 19.20
CA GLN A 349 4.73 -7.16 18.72
C GLN A 349 4.92 -7.09 17.19
N ASP A 350 4.00 -6.42 16.50
CA ASP A 350 4.01 -6.19 15.05
C ASP A 350 3.95 -7.51 14.22
N THR A 351 3.09 -8.46 14.60
CA THR A 351 3.05 -9.81 13.99
C THR A 351 2.69 -9.82 12.51
N LEU A 352 1.55 -9.22 12.14
CA LEU A 352 1.02 -9.18 10.78
C LEU A 352 1.06 -7.75 10.24
N TYR A 353 1.96 -7.50 9.30
CA TYR A 353 2.10 -6.22 8.63
C TYR A 353 1.31 -6.22 7.31
N VAL A 354 0.03 -5.84 7.40
CA VAL A 354 -0.85 -5.54 6.25
C VAL A 354 -0.47 -4.20 5.63
N HIS A 355 0.72 -4.15 5.03
CA HIS A 355 1.39 -2.91 4.63
C HIS A 355 0.54 -2.09 3.66
N SER A 356 0.20 -2.62 2.48
CA SER A 356 -0.53 -1.86 1.45
C SER A 356 -1.31 -2.75 0.47
N PHE A 357 -2.11 -2.12 -0.41
CA PHE A 357 -2.97 -2.76 -1.43
C PHE A 357 -4.14 -3.57 -0.84
N ARG A 358 -4.86 -4.34 -1.69
CA ARG A 358 -6.01 -5.16 -1.29
C ARG A 358 -5.57 -6.55 -0.83
N GLN A 359 -6.07 -6.99 0.31
CA GLN A 359 -5.70 -8.26 0.93
C GLN A 359 -6.92 -8.94 1.57
N PHE A 360 -6.92 -10.28 1.62
CA PHE A 360 -7.98 -11.07 2.23
C PHE A 360 -7.42 -12.22 3.09
N TYR A 361 -7.95 -12.40 4.29
CA TYR A 361 -7.56 -13.48 5.20
C TYR A 361 -8.82 -14.23 5.64
N ARG A 362 -8.89 -15.54 5.41
CA ARG A 362 -10.04 -16.39 5.73
C ARG A 362 -9.63 -17.54 6.63
N GLU A 363 -10.38 -17.77 7.71
CA GLU A 363 -10.15 -18.91 8.63
C GLU A 363 -8.70 -18.99 9.12
N CYS A 364 -8.07 -17.83 9.36
CA CYS A 364 -6.67 -17.76 9.81
C CYS A 364 -6.60 -17.58 11.33
N ASP A 365 -5.55 -18.10 11.95
CA ASP A 365 -5.25 -17.80 13.35
C ASP A 365 -4.11 -16.78 13.43
N ILE A 366 -4.32 -15.67 14.12
CA ILE A 366 -3.35 -14.57 14.21
C ILE A 366 -3.05 -14.28 15.68
N TYR A 367 -1.80 -14.46 16.09
CA TYR A 367 -1.38 -14.35 17.48
C TYR A 367 -0.42 -13.20 17.69
N GLY A 368 -0.66 -12.35 18.69
CA GLY A 368 0.31 -11.32 19.05
C GLY A 368 -0.02 -10.54 20.33
N THR A 369 0.73 -9.46 20.57
CA THR A 369 0.62 -8.63 21.78
C THR A 369 0.29 -7.19 21.45
N ILE A 370 1.27 -6.43 20.95
CA ILE A 370 1.16 -4.99 20.68
C ILE A 370 1.14 -4.79 19.16
N ASP A 371 0.15 -4.04 18.69
CA ASP A 371 0.00 -3.63 17.28
C ASP A 371 0.09 -4.81 16.32
N PHE A 372 -0.44 -5.97 16.71
CA PHE A 372 -0.07 -7.22 16.04
C PHE A 372 -0.78 -7.43 14.69
N ILE A 373 -1.75 -6.58 14.34
CA ILE A 373 -2.28 -6.40 12.98
C ILE A 373 -2.16 -4.91 12.63
N PHE A 374 -1.23 -4.54 11.75
CA PHE A 374 -0.91 -3.13 11.53
C PHE A 374 -0.55 -2.82 10.08
N GLY A 375 -0.68 -1.55 9.69
CA GLY A 375 -0.39 -1.08 8.35
C GLY A 375 -1.52 -0.28 7.72
N ASN A 376 -1.50 -0.17 6.39
CA ASN A 376 -2.37 0.70 5.62
C ASN A 376 -2.89 0.02 4.33
N ALA A 377 -3.06 -1.30 4.35
CA ALA A 377 -3.80 -2.03 3.32
C ALA A 377 -5.30 -1.67 3.34
N ALA A 378 -6.02 -2.02 2.27
CA ALA A 378 -7.44 -2.29 2.34
C ALA A 378 -7.59 -3.80 2.56
N VAL A 379 -7.89 -4.21 3.79
CA VAL A 379 -7.87 -5.61 4.18
C VAL A 379 -9.16 -6.03 4.86
N VAL A 380 -9.65 -7.22 4.50
CA VAL A 380 -10.72 -7.92 5.22
C VAL A 380 -10.15 -9.21 5.82
N LEU A 381 -10.36 -9.38 7.12
CA LEU A 381 -10.14 -10.63 7.84
C LEU A 381 -11.53 -11.21 8.15
N GLN A 382 -11.79 -12.43 7.69
CA GLN A 382 -13.10 -13.07 7.77
C GLN A 382 -12.99 -14.45 8.42
N GLU A 383 -13.82 -14.73 9.43
CA GLU A 383 -13.79 -16.01 10.16
C GLU A 383 -12.42 -16.38 10.77
N CYS A 384 -11.62 -15.37 11.09
CA CYS A 384 -10.32 -15.57 11.72
C CYS A 384 -10.43 -15.68 13.25
N ASN A 385 -9.50 -16.41 13.87
CA ASN A 385 -9.24 -16.30 15.30
C ASN A 385 -8.14 -15.26 15.51
N ILE A 386 -8.47 -14.18 16.22
CA ILE A 386 -7.55 -13.09 16.55
C ILE A 386 -7.21 -13.24 18.02
N VAL A 387 -6.01 -13.74 18.32
CA VAL A 387 -5.63 -14.26 19.63
C VAL A 387 -4.60 -13.37 20.32
N SER A 388 -5.03 -12.66 21.36
CA SER A 388 -4.12 -11.86 22.20
C SER A 388 -3.29 -12.75 23.13
N ARG A 389 -1.97 -12.55 23.10
CA ARG A 389 -0.99 -13.23 23.96
C ARG A 389 -0.66 -12.40 25.19
N LYS A 390 -0.19 -13.05 26.25
CA LYS A 390 0.36 -12.34 27.42
C LYS A 390 1.59 -11.50 27.02
N PRO A 391 1.58 -10.17 27.25
CA PRO A 391 2.72 -9.30 26.97
C PRO A 391 3.73 -9.32 28.13
N LEU A 392 4.82 -8.54 28.02
CA LEU A 392 5.76 -8.39 29.15
C LEU A 392 5.11 -7.67 30.33
N PRO A 393 5.63 -7.86 31.57
CA PRO A 393 5.15 -7.13 32.73
C PRO A 393 5.12 -5.62 32.51
N GLY A 394 4.00 -4.97 32.84
CA GLY A 394 3.80 -3.53 32.68
C GLY A 394 3.37 -3.08 31.27
N GLN A 395 3.27 -4.01 30.31
CA GLN A 395 2.69 -3.74 28.99
C GLN A 395 1.18 -4.05 28.95
N PHE A 396 0.59 -3.77 27.80
CA PHE A 396 -0.80 -4.02 27.45
C PHE A 396 -0.84 -4.78 26.11
N THR A 397 -2.01 -5.25 25.69
CA THR A 397 -2.21 -5.75 24.31
C THR A 397 -3.08 -4.80 23.51
N VAL A 398 -2.81 -4.72 22.21
CA VAL A 398 -3.64 -3.97 21.27
C VAL A 398 -3.60 -4.67 19.93
N ILE A 399 -4.79 -4.95 19.40
CA ILE A 399 -4.94 -5.78 18.21
C ILE A 399 -4.49 -5.01 16.97
N THR A 400 -5.10 -3.85 16.74
CA THR A 400 -4.88 -3.09 15.51
C THR A 400 -4.13 -1.77 15.69
N ALA A 401 -3.24 -1.46 14.73
CA ALA A 401 -2.60 -0.16 14.60
C ALA A 401 -2.62 0.29 13.13
N GLN A 402 -3.75 0.86 12.70
CA GLN A 402 -3.97 1.22 11.30
C GLN A 402 -3.39 2.62 11.00
N SER A 403 -2.68 2.76 9.88
CA SER A 403 -1.88 3.94 9.53
C SER A 403 -2.33 4.70 8.29
N ARG A 404 -3.64 4.85 8.11
CA ARG A 404 -4.16 5.79 7.10
C ARG A 404 -3.81 7.22 7.48
N ASP A 405 -3.17 7.93 6.55
CA ASP A 405 -2.56 9.25 6.78
C ASP A 405 -3.36 10.37 6.13
N THR A 406 -4.18 10.06 5.12
CA THR A 406 -5.07 11.03 4.47
C THR A 406 -6.47 10.46 4.23
N PRO A 407 -7.51 11.30 4.14
CA PRO A 407 -8.88 10.84 3.89
C PRO A 407 -9.09 10.38 2.43
N ASP A 408 -8.17 10.71 1.52
CA ASP A 408 -8.24 10.31 0.11
C ASP A 408 -7.81 8.84 -0.10
N GLU A 409 -7.15 8.25 0.89
CA GLU A 409 -6.76 6.84 0.85
C GLU A 409 -7.96 5.94 1.16
N ASP A 410 -8.21 4.98 0.27
CA ASP A 410 -9.26 3.99 0.47
C ASP A 410 -8.70 2.72 1.10
N THR A 411 -8.18 2.88 2.31
CA THR A 411 -7.48 1.84 3.09
C THR A 411 -8.08 1.73 4.49
N GLY A 412 -7.84 0.62 5.17
CA GLY A 412 -8.45 0.31 6.47
C GLY A 412 -8.40 -1.19 6.76
N ILE A 413 -8.69 -1.54 8.02
CA ILE A 413 -8.75 -2.93 8.48
C ILE A 413 -10.21 -3.25 8.81
N SER A 414 -10.80 -4.21 8.11
CA SER A 414 -12.13 -4.76 8.40
C SER A 414 -11.99 -6.16 9.01
N ILE A 415 -12.55 -6.35 10.20
CA ILE A 415 -12.55 -7.63 10.92
C ILE A 415 -14.00 -8.09 10.98
N GLN A 416 -14.33 -9.13 10.21
CA GLN A 416 -15.69 -9.57 9.96
C GLN A 416 -15.89 -11.02 10.42
N ASN A 417 -16.97 -11.29 11.17
CA ASN A 417 -17.29 -12.63 11.65
C ASN A 417 -16.10 -13.36 12.33
N CYS A 418 -15.25 -12.62 13.03
CA CYS A 418 -14.04 -13.16 13.66
C CYS A 418 -14.25 -13.47 15.14
N SER A 419 -13.39 -14.29 15.72
CA SER A 419 -13.31 -14.54 17.16
C SER A 419 -12.16 -13.76 17.78
N ILE A 420 -12.47 -12.78 18.62
CA ILE A 420 -11.49 -11.98 19.36
C ILE A 420 -11.32 -12.59 20.75
N ILE A 421 -10.23 -13.34 20.93
CA ILE A 421 -9.99 -14.17 22.11
C ILE A 421 -8.58 -13.96 22.66
N ALA A 422 -8.30 -14.54 23.82
CA ALA A 422 -6.99 -14.47 24.47
C ALA A 422 -6.41 -15.86 24.74
N THR A 423 -5.10 -15.88 24.96
CA THR A 423 -4.39 -17.05 25.50
C THR A 423 -4.74 -17.28 26.97
N THR A 424 -4.66 -18.53 27.43
CA THR A 424 -5.03 -18.92 28.80
C THR A 424 -4.23 -18.18 29.88
N ASP A 425 -2.96 -17.89 29.62
CA ASP A 425 -2.07 -17.16 30.52
C ASP A 425 -2.36 -15.65 30.55
N LEU A 426 -2.90 -15.07 29.47
CA LEU A 426 -3.45 -13.72 29.48
C LEU A 426 -4.74 -13.66 30.31
N TYR A 427 -5.68 -14.60 30.15
CA TYR A 427 -6.88 -14.66 31.00
C TYR A 427 -6.54 -14.78 32.48
N ALA A 428 -5.59 -15.66 32.82
CA ALA A 428 -5.15 -15.84 34.19
C ALA A 428 -4.53 -14.56 34.77
N ALA A 429 -3.82 -13.78 33.95
CA ALA A 429 -3.22 -12.52 34.36
C ALA A 429 -4.26 -11.39 34.50
N SER A 430 -5.25 -11.32 33.60
CA SER A 430 -6.32 -10.31 33.66
C SER A 430 -7.21 -10.46 34.90
N ASN A 431 -7.32 -11.67 35.44
CA ASN A 431 -8.04 -11.99 36.69
C ASN A 431 -7.22 -11.83 37.98
N SER A 432 -5.98 -11.34 37.89
CA SER A 432 -5.09 -11.08 39.04
C SER A 432 -5.15 -9.61 39.48
N SER A 433 -4.51 -9.26 40.59
CA SER A 433 -4.39 -7.89 41.14
C SER A 433 -3.70 -6.88 40.22
N THR A 434 -3.27 -7.29 39.02
CA THR A 434 -2.65 -6.45 38.00
C THR A 434 -3.29 -6.75 36.64
N THR A 435 -4.51 -6.28 36.43
CA THR A 435 -5.25 -6.47 35.17
C THR A 435 -4.44 -5.94 33.99
N ILE A 436 -4.09 -6.83 33.06
CA ILE A 436 -3.47 -6.46 31.80
C ILE A 436 -4.56 -5.87 30.91
N LYS A 437 -4.36 -4.63 30.46
CA LYS A 437 -5.33 -3.99 29.57
C LYS A 437 -5.17 -4.50 28.15
N SER A 438 -6.30 -4.67 27.47
CA SER A 438 -6.34 -5.13 26.09
C SER A 438 -7.32 -4.27 25.29
N TYR A 439 -6.93 -3.88 24.08
CA TYR A 439 -7.71 -2.98 23.24
C TYR A 439 -7.88 -3.51 21.81
N LEU A 440 -8.99 -3.16 21.18
CA LEU A 440 -9.30 -3.43 19.77
C LEU A 440 -8.34 -2.70 18.82
N GLY A 441 -7.88 -1.51 19.20
CA GLY A 441 -6.95 -0.75 18.36
C GLY A 441 -6.46 0.57 18.95
N ARG A 442 -5.54 1.20 18.21
CA ARG A 442 -5.06 2.57 18.43
C ARG A 442 -4.57 3.25 17.14
N PRO A 443 -4.71 4.59 17.02
CA PRO A 443 -4.52 5.26 15.74
C PRO A 443 -3.05 5.55 15.45
N TRP A 444 -2.37 4.66 14.73
CA TRP A 444 -0.98 4.90 14.33
C TRP A 444 -0.83 6.18 13.50
N ARG A 445 -1.84 6.53 12.68
CA ARG A 445 -1.92 7.80 11.97
C ARG A 445 -3.30 8.44 12.08
N VAL A 446 -3.36 9.73 11.75
CA VAL A 446 -4.49 10.61 12.11
C VAL A 446 -5.83 10.23 11.46
N TYR A 447 -5.83 9.55 10.31
CA TYR A 447 -7.07 9.07 9.67
C TYR A 447 -7.30 7.57 9.88
N SER A 448 -6.73 6.98 10.94
CA SER A 448 -6.81 5.54 11.24
C SER A 448 -8.22 4.98 11.04
N ARG A 449 -8.37 3.87 10.30
CA ARG A 449 -9.68 3.30 9.96
C ARG A 449 -9.74 1.80 10.25
N VAL A 450 -10.53 1.40 11.24
CA VAL A 450 -10.69 0.01 11.68
C VAL A 450 -12.15 -0.25 11.99
N VAL A 451 -12.69 -1.39 11.54
CA VAL A 451 -14.05 -1.82 11.90
C VAL A 451 -14.07 -3.27 12.37
N TYR A 452 -14.94 -3.56 13.33
CA TYR A 452 -15.29 -4.91 13.79
C TYR A 452 -16.77 -5.15 13.49
N LEU A 453 -17.06 -6.13 12.64
CA LEU A 453 -18.39 -6.45 12.13
C LEU A 453 -18.75 -7.88 12.55
N GLU A 454 -19.91 -8.06 13.18
CA GLU A 454 -20.50 -9.37 13.50
C GLU A 454 -19.53 -10.34 14.20
N SER A 455 -18.58 -9.80 14.97
CA SER A 455 -17.50 -10.58 15.56
C SER A 455 -17.79 -10.90 17.02
N TYR A 456 -17.33 -12.07 17.47
CA TYR A 456 -17.31 -12.40 18.89
C TYR A 456 -16.18 -11.64 19.57
N ILE A 457 -16.49 -10.87 20.62
CA ILE A 457 -15.52 -10.14 21.43
C ILE A 457 -15.60 -10.63 22.88
N ASP A 458 -14.51 -11.22 23.35
CA ASP A 458 -14.45 -11.76 24.71
C ASP A 458 -14.13 -10.71 25.78
N ASP A 459 -14.28 -11.07 27.06
CA ASP A 459 -14.33 -10.14 28.20
C ASP A 459 -12.98 -9.53 28.61
N PHE A 460 -11.87 -10.00 28.05
CA PHE A 460 -10.54 -9.47 28.33
C PHE A 460 -10.32 -8.07 27.72
N ILE A 461 -11.13 -7.67 26.74
CA ILE A 461 -11.06 -6.33 26.13
C ILE A 461 -11.56 -5.27 27.13
N ASP A 462 -10.75 -4.24 27.37
CA ASP A 462 -11.09 -3.12 28.25
C ASP A 462 -12.41 -2.48 27.76
N PRO A 463 -13.36 -2.14 28.66
CA PRO A 463 -14.63 -1.54 28.27
C PRO A 463 -14.52 -0.30 27.38
N LYS A 464 -13.42 0.46 27.47
CA LYS A 464 -13.12 1.58 26.57
C LYS A 464 -12.99 1.15 25.11
N GLY A 465 -12.63 -0.10 24.85
CA GLY A 465 -12.45 -0.73 23.54
C GLY A 465 -11.18 -0.28 22.83
N TRP A 466 -10.92 1.02 22.80
CA TRP A 466 -9.86 1.65 22.00
C TRP A 466 -8.91 2.45 22.88
N SER A 467 -7.65 2.58 22.45
CA SER A 467 -6.63 3.34 23.18
C SER A 467 -6.03 4.45 22.33
N LYS A 468 -5.61 5.54 22.98
CA LYS A 468 -4.87 6.63 22.30
C LYS A 468 -3.55 6.08 21.78
N TRP A 469 -3.02 6.70 20.72
CA TRP A 469 -1.70 6.31 20.18
C TRP A 469 -0.59 6.51 21.20
N SER A 470 -0.57 7.69 21.83
CA SER A 470 0.41 8.06 22.84
C SER A 470 -0.26 8.29 24.19
N ASN A 471 0.53 8.12 25.25
CA ASN A 471 0.09 8.38 26.63
C ASN A 471 0.07 9.88 27.00
N SER A 472 0.34 10.79 26.06
CA SER A 472 0.16 12.22 26.28
C SER A 472 -1.31 12.62 26.15
N ASP A 473 -1.64 13.83 26.63
CA ASP A 473 -2.96 14.46 26.42
C ASP A 473 -3.21 14.88 24.96
N ASP A 474 -2.42 14.37 24.02
CA ASP A 474 -2.56 14.67 22.60
C ASP A 474 -3.69 13.84 22.00
N ASP A 475 -4.75 14.54 21.60
CA ASP A 475 -5.94 13.97 20.96
C ASP A 475 -5.78 13.88 19.42
N GLN A 476 -4.54 13.91 18.92
CA GLN A 476 -4.22 13.76 17.50
C GLN A 476 -4.95 12.55 16.88
N GLY A 477 -5.75 12.83 15.85
CA GLY A 477 -6.48 11.82 15.10
C GLY A 477 -7.81 11.39 15.70
N LEU A 478 -8.14 11.74 16.95
CA LEU A 478 -9.37 11.25 17.60
C LEU A 478 -10.66 11.82 16.99
N ASP A 479 -10.55 12.93 16.27
CA ASP A 479 -11.63 13.60 15.54
C ASP A 479 -11.74 13.17 14.06
N THR A 480 -10.70 12.52 13.54
CA THR A 480 -10.51 12.25 12.10
C THR A 480 -10.38 10.76 11.77
N LEU A 481 -10.07 9.93 12.77
CA LEU A 481 -10.13 8.47 12.67
C LEU A 481 -11.57 7.98 12.44
N TYR A 482 -11.71 6.72 12.02
CA TYR A 482 -12.99 6.03 11.92
C TYR A 482 -12.87 4.64 12.55
N TYR A 483 -13.31 4.51 13.80
CA TYR A 483 -13.36 3.25 14.54
C TYR A 483 -14.80 2.80 14.72
N GLY A 484 -15.13 1.69 14.08
CA GLY A 484 -16.49 1.21 13.94
C GLY A 484 -16.74 -0.14 14.61
N GLU A 485 -17.90 -0.29 15.25
CA GLU A 485 -18.40 -1.58 15.74
C GLU A 485 -19.83 -1.79 15.21
N PHE A 486 -20.09 -2.95 14.59
CA PHE A 486 -21.40 -3.33 14.05
C PHE A 486 -21.77 -4.75 14.50
N GLU A 487 -22.90 -4.90 15.18
CA GLU A 487 -23.49 -6.19 15.58
C GLU A 487 -22.52 -7.23 16.20
N ASN A 488 -21.48 -6.76 16.88
CA ASN A 488 -20.57 -7.62 17.64
C ASN A 488 -21.28 -8.23 18.85
N TYR A 489 -20.94 -9.48 19.16
CA TYR A 489 -21.53 -10.23 20.27
C TYR A 489 -20.45 -10.76 21.22
N GLY A 490 -20.86 -11.35 22.35
CA GLY A 490 -19.95 -11.78 23.41
C GLY A 490 -19.82 -10.77 24.55
N PRO A 491 -19.14 -11.14 25.64
CA PRO A 491 -19.13 -10.34 26.87
C PRO A 491 -18.33 -9.02 26.75
N GLY A 492 -17.35 -8.93 25.84
CA GLY A 492 -16.56 -7.73 25.57
C GLY A 492 -17.18 -6.77 24.55
N SER A 493 -18.31 -7.11 23.93
CA SER A 493 -18.90 -6.33 22.81
C SER A 493 -19.76 -5.13 23.23
N ARG A 494 -20.00 -4.92 24.54
CA ARG A 494 -20.83 -3.82 25.04
C ARG A 494 -20.23 -2.46 24.71
N THR A 495 -21.01 -1.59 24.06
CA THR A 495 -20.53 -0.28 23.58
C THR A 495 -20.77 0.88 24.56
N ASN A 496 -21.57 0.69 25.61
CA ASN A 496 -21.92 1.75 26.58
C ASN A 496 -20.74 2.29 27.40
N GLY A 497 -19.64 1.52 27.50
CA GLY A 497 -18.41 1.90 28.20
C GLY A 497 -17.28 2.39 27.29
N ARG A 498 -17.53 2.49 25.98
CA ARG A 498 -16.53 2.84 24.98
C ARG A 498 -16.08 4.30 25.11
N VAL A 499 -14.96 4.60 24.48
CA VAL A 499 -14.46 5.98 24.33
C VAL A 499 -15.51 6.91 23.71
N ASN A 500 -15.43 8.20 24.03
CA ASN A 500 -16.34 9.24 23.57
C ASN A 500 -15.75 10.09 22.41
N TRP A 501 -14.84 9.50 21.62
CA TRP A 501 -14.17 10.20 20.54
C TRP A 501 -15.14 10.45 19.37
N VAL A 502 -14.95 11.57 18.66
CA VAL A 502 -15.78 11.92 17.50
C VAL A 502 -15.63 10.86 16.39
N GLY A 503 -14.43 10.31 16.21
CA GLY A 503 -14.16 9.25 15.24
C GLY A 503 -14.61 7.84 15.66
N TYR A 504 -15.17 7.66 16.86
CA TYR A 504 -15.74 6.38 17.27
C TYR A 504 -17.22 6.28 16.89
N HIS A 505 -17.62 5.15 16.32
CA HIS A 505 -18.95 4.94 15.78
C HIS A 505 -19.51 3.56 16.16
N VAL A 506 -20.69 3.55 16.77
CA VAL A 506 -21.58 2.39 16.70
C VAL A 506 -22.29 2.48 15.36
N MET A 507 -21.98 1.55 14.46
CA MET A 507 -22.34 1.65 13.04
C MET A 507 -23.78 1.20 12.79
N ASN A 508 -24.37 1.69 11.70
CA ASN A 508 -25.57 1.09 11.11
C ASN A 508 -25.19 0.16 9.94
N TYR A 509 -26.19 -0.53 9.37
CA TYR A 509 -25.99 -1.46 8.26
C TYR A 509 -25.32 -0.82 7.04
N ASN A 510 -25.74 0.38 6.61
CA ASN A 510 -25.18 1.03 5.42
C ASN A 510 -23.70 1.40 5.62
N ASP A 511 -23.36 1.87 6.82
CA ASP A 511 -21.97 2.14 7.17
C ASP A 511 -21.15 0.85 7.15
N ALA A 512 -21.68 -0.23 7.73
CA ALA A 512 -21.01 -1.53 7.82
C ALA A 512 -20.82 -2.20 6.46
N TYR A 513 -21.82 -2.10 5.57
CA TYR A 513 -21.80 -2.69 4.24
C TYR A 513 -20.61 -2.19 3.39
N ASN A 514 -20.18 -0.93 3.57
CA ASN A 514 -19.02 -0.36 2.87
C ASN A 514 -17.69 -1.04 3.23
N PHE A 515 -17.65 -1.82 4.32
CA PHE A 515 -16.46 -2.53 4.80
C PHE A 515 -16.51 -4.04 4.55
N THR A 516 -17.49 -4.50 3.78
CA THR A 516 -17.63 -5.90 3.35
C THR A 516 -16.64 -6.26 2.24
N VAL A 517 -16.52 -7.55 1.95
CA VAL A 517 -15.63 -8.07 0.90
C VAL A 517 -15.95 -7.48 -0.48
N SER A 518 -17.23 -7.44 -0.87
CA SER A 518 -17.68 -6.93 -2.17
C SER A 518 -17.37 -5.44 -2.36
N GLU A 519 -17.65 -4.61 -1.36
CA GLU A 519 -17.46 -3.17 -1.47
C GLU A 519 -16.01 -2.75 -1.23
N PHE A 520 -15.43 -3.17 -0.11
CA PHE A 520 -14.18 -2.61 0.40
C PHE A 520 -12.95 -3.06 -0.39
N ILE A 521 -12.92 -4.32 -0.81
CA ILE A 521 -11.79 -4.91 -1.54
C ILE A 521 -12.17 -5.42 -2.94
N THR A 522 -13.38 -5.09 -3.41
CA THR A 522 -13.90 -5.56 -4.70
C THR A 522 -13.82 -7.09 -4.84
N GLY A 523 -14.12 -7.82 -3.78
CA GLY A 523 -13.86 -9.26 -3.66
C GLY A 523 -14.35 -10.08 -4.85
N ASP A 524 -15.57 -9.83 -5.32
CA ASP A 524 -16.22 -10.52 -6.44
C ASP A 524 -15.40 -10.48 -7.74
N ALA A 525 -14.56 -9.46 -7.90
CA ALA A 525 -13.71 -9.32 -9.06
C ALA A 525 -12.54 -10.31 -9.08
N TRP A 526 -12.11 -10.86 -7.95
CA TRP A 526 -10.85 -11.61 -7.91
C TRP A 526 -10.84 -12.83 -6.98
N LEU A 527 -11.60 -12.83 -5.89
CA LEU A 527 -11.63 -13.92 -4.91
C LEU A 527 -12.20 -15.21 -5.50
N GLY A 528 -13.22 -15.14 -6.35
CA GLY A 528 -13.74 -16.34 -7.04
C GLY A 528 -12.68 -17.11 -7.85
N SER A 529 -11.60 -16.44 -8.27
CA SER A 529 -10.50 -17.12 -8.97
C SER A 529 -9.58 -17.88 -8.02
N THR A 530 -9.52 -17.56 -6.73
CA THR A 530 -8.56 -18.16 -5.76
C THR A 530 -8.99 -19.55 -5.31
N SER A 531 -10.27 -19.88 -5.47
CA SER A 531 -10.91 -21.09 -4.91
C SER A 531 -10.94 -21.12 -3.37
N PHE A 532 -10.66 -20.00 -2.70
CA PHE A 532 -10.86 -19.85 -1.26
C PHE A 532 -12.30 -19.41 -0.98
N PRO A 533 -12.92 -19.87 0.11
CA PRO A 533 -14.26 -19.42 0.49
C PRO A 533 -14.20 -17.96 0.93
N TYR A 534 -15.29 -17.23 0.68
CA TYR A 534 -15.49 -15.87 1.15
C TYR A 534 -16.99 -15.56 1.16
N ASP A 535 -17.41 -14.69 2.07
CA ASP A 535 -18.75 -14.12 2.10
C ASP A 535 -18.70 -12.67 1.61
N ASP A 536 -19.54 -12.33 0.63
CA ASP A 536 -19.49 -11.03 -0.09
C ASP A 536 -19.89 -9.84 0.79
N GLY A 537 -20.81 -10.07 1.73
CA GLY A 537 -21.51 -9.08 2.56
C GLY A 537 -21.54 -9.45 4.03
N ILE A 538 -22.31 -8.69 4.82
CA ILE A 538 -22.73 -8.99 6.19
C ILE A 538 -24.14 -9.57 6.18
#